data_AF-M2ALJ5-F1
#
_entry.id   AF-M2ALJ5-F1
#
_cell.length_a   1.000
_cell.length_b   1.000
_cell.length_c   1.000
_cell.angle_alpha   90.00
_cell.angle_beta   90.00
_cell.angle_gamma   90.00
#
_symmetry.space_group_name_H-M   'P 1'
#
loop_
_entity.id
_entity.type
_entity.pdbx_description
1 polymer ?
#
loop_
_entity_poly.entity_id
_entity_poly.type
_entity_poly.pdbx_seq_one_letter_code
_entity_poly.pdbx_strand_id
1 'polypeptide(L)'
;MTTTKSNAMLRSFDRDPAAIMRLVLAFVVTAIALLQCQQAIAQSDVGSGKRRGVLIEFKEDINPLSGALLKRKFEAAVESDADVIILDIQSPGGFTSVTFELMDMVLETKDVETVAYIEKDAISGAALLALSTDTILMRPDARMGDAGEIVMGEDGAFRYTPAKSRSVLAQKVRDTAEATGRPLALAEKMTDKDMVVYQATNNETGEKRYLSDKDLASREDADQWELSPPIREAGKEMFFTVNGRRGVELGMVDQTIEGRDELAKVLNLQEPIVEMERSWTDTLVFLLNSQFVTFLLLLIGLVALAIELSAPGIGIGGLTSVLCFGLFFWARFLGGTSGWLEVILFLTGILFIAAEVFVIPGFGVAGISGLALSLGALVMASRRFALPENEIQWTSLATDMMTVMGAFLGFLVCLAVMAKYLGDIPGLSRLTLRPQVMVAADGGASATLVSGPAWQRVEIGDTGAAMSPLRPSGKVQFGDDAVDVVTEGDYIDPGTEVRVVNKQGARVTVRKV
;
A
#
# COMPACT_ATOMS: atom_id res chain seq x y z
N MET A 1 -24.71 -44.30 44.26
CA MET A 1 -25.18 -42.92 44.50
C MET A 1 -24.72 -42.07 43.33
N THR A 2 -25.66 -41.47 42.58
CA THR A 2 -25.60 -40.16 41.87
C THR A 2 -24.37 -39.83 41.02
N THR A 3 -24.39 -39.51 39.72
CA THR A 3 -25.34 -38.74 38.86
C THR A 3 -24.79 -38.85 37.41
N THR A 4 -25.51 -39.28 36.37
CA THR A 4 -26.56 -38.64 35.54
C THR A 4 -26.13 -37.37 34.76
N LYS A 5 -26.43 -37.39 33.45
CA LYS A 5 -26.59 -36.27 32.48
C LYS A 5 -25.36 -35.81 31.68
N SER A 6 -25.10 -36.47 30.55
CA SER A 6 -24.69 -35.76 29.30
C SER A 6 -24.83 -36.66 28.06
N ASN A 7 -26.03 -37.19 27.80
CA ASN A 7 -26.31 -37.91 26.54
C ASN A 7 -27.81 -37.92 26.17
N ALA A 8 -28.58 -36.95 26.67
CA ALA A 8 -30.03 -36.90 26.52
C ALA A 8 -30.54 -35.63 25.80
N MET A 9 -29.76 -35.08 24.87
CA MET A 9 -30.17 -33.90 24.07
C MET A 9 -30.11 -34.15 22.55
N LEU A 10 -30.18 -35.42 22.12
CA LEU A 10 -30.23 -35.80 20.69
C LEU A 10 -31.30 -36.84 20.35
N ARG A 11 -32.25 -37.13 21.26
CA ARG A 11 -33.32 -38.11 21.00
C ARG A 11 -34.68 -37.65 21.52
N SER A 12 -35.28 -36.69 20.81
CA SER A 12 -36.74 -36.57 20.68
C SER A 12 -37.09 -35.51 19.62
N PHE A 13 -36.66 -35.72 18.38
CA PHE A 13 -37.45 -35.21 17.25
C PHE A 13 -38.39 -36.35 16.87
N ASP A 14 -39.54 -36.40 17.52
CA ASP A 14 -40.70 -37.08 16.94
C ASP A 14 -40.92 -36.39 15.59
N ARG A 15 -40.64 -37.13 14.51
CA ARG A 15 -40.89 -36.68 13.14
C ARG A 15 -42.39 -36.74 12.91
N ASP A 16 -43.14 -35.82 13.50
CA ASP A 16 -44.53 -35.61 13.12
C ASP A 16 -44.54 -35.10 11.67
N PRO A 17 -44.99 -35.90 10.69
CA PRO A 17 -45.00 -35.50 9.29
C PRO A 17 -45.86 -34.25 9.07
N ALA A 18 -46.84 -33.97 9.94
CA ALA A 18 -47.64 -32.76 9.86
C ALA A 18 -46.85 -31.50 10.28
N ALA A 19 -45.93 -31.62 11.25
CA ALA A 19 -45.06 -30.52 11.66
C ALA A 19 -44.04 -30.17 10.57
N ILE A 20 -43.47 -31.18 9.91
CA ILE A 20 -42.56 -30.99 8.77
C ILE A 20 -43.32 -30.33 7.61
N MET A 21 -44.54 -30.79 7.31
CA MET A 21 -45.36 -30.23 6.23
C MET A 21 -45.75 -28.76 6.49
N ARG A 22 -46.06 -28.38 7.74
CA ARG A 22 -46.32 -26.97 8.10
C ARG A 22 -45.08 -26.09 7.94
N LEU A 23 -43.90 -26.60 8.27
CA LEU A 23 -42.65 -25.86 8.15
C LEU A 23 -42.24 -25.65 6.68
N VAL A 24 -42.42 -26.67 5.84
CA VAL A 24 -42.25 -26.56 4.38
C VAL A 24 -43.26 -25.58 3.79
N LEU A 25 -44.53 -25.65 4.18
CA LEU A 25 -45.56 -24.73 3.69
C LEU A 25 -45.26 -23.28 4.12
N ALA A 26 -44.84 -23.05 5.36
CA ALA A 26 -44.42 -21.73 5.82
C ALA A 26 -43.22 -21.20 5.05
N PHE A 27 -42.23 -22.05 4.75
CA PHE A 27 -41.08 -21.66 3.94
C PHE A 27 -41.47 -21.30 2.50
N VAL A 28 -42.36 -22.08 1.88
CA VAL A 28 -42.88 -21.83 0.53
C VAL A 28 -43.70 -20.53 0.49
N VAL A 29 -44.57 -20.28 1.47
CA VAL A 29 -45.35 -19.04 1.54
C VAL A 29 -44.43 -17.83 1.74
N THR A 30 -43.41 -17.92 2.60
CA THR A 30 -42.43 -16.85 2.79
C THR A 30 -41.60 -16.63 1.52
N ALA A 31 -41.20 -17.69 0.82
CA ALA A 31 -40.48 -17.59 -0.45
C ALA A 31 -41.34 -16.96 -1.56
N ILE A 32 -42.63 -17.30 -1.64
CA ILE A 32 -43.58 -16.69 -2.58
C ILE A 32 -43.82 -15.21 -2.21
N ALA A 33 -43.96 -14.89 -0.92
CA ALA A 33 -44.10 -13.51 -0.46
C ALA A 33 -42.84 -12.68 -0.77
N LEU A 34 -41.64 -13.25 -0.62
CA LEU A 34 -40.38 -12.63 -1.02
C LEU A 34 -40.31 -12.42 -2.55
N LEU A 35 -40.73 -13.39 -3.35
CA LEU A 35 -40.80 -13.25 -4.81
C LEU A 35 -41.80 -12.16 -5.24
N GLN A 36 -42.98 -12.13 -4.61
CA GLN A 36 -44.00 -11.12 -4.89
C GLN A 36 -43.56 -9.72 -4.44
N CYS A 37 -42.82 -9.62 -3.33
CA CYS A 37 -42.23 -8.36 -2.88
C CYS A 37 -41.13 -7.87 -3.84
N GLN A 38 -40.27 -8.76 -4.33
CA GLN A 38 -39.27 -8.41 -5.37
C GLN A 38 -39.94 -7.95 -6.67
N GLN A 39 -41.02 -8.60 -7.10
CA GLN A 39 -41.76 -8.16 -8.29
C GLN A 39 -42.48 -6.83 -8.08
N ALA A 40 -42.99 -6.54 -6.87
CA ALA A 40 -43.61 -5.26 -6.55
C ALA A 40 -42.59 -4.10 -6.52
N ILE A 41 -41.36 -4.34 -6.03
CA ILE A 41 -40.25 -3.37 -6.06
C ILE A 41 -39.75 -3.17 -7.50
N ALA A 42 -39.65 -4.24 -8.29
CA ALA A 42 -39.27 -4.16 -9.71
C ALA A 42 -40.34 -3.49 -10.59
N GLN A 43 -41.63 -3.57 -10.21
CA GLN A 43 -42.72 -2.90 -10.95
C GLN A 43 -42.90 -1.42 -10.59
N SER A 44 -42.33 -0.92 -9.49
CA SER A 44 -42.30 0.53 -9.22
C SER A 44 -41.30 1.31 -10.07
N ASP A 45 -40.33 0.63 -10.70
CA ASP A 45 -39.27 1.26 -11.51
C ASP A 45 -39.68 1.54 -12.97
N VAL A 46 -40.60 0.77 -13.53
CA VAL A 46 -40.97 0.89 -14.94
C VAL A 46 -42.14 1.87 -15.10
N GLY A 47 -41.83 3.17 -15.09
CA GLY A 47 -42.82 4.19 -15.47
C GLY A 47 -42.64 5.62 -14.96
N SER A 48 -41.59 5.94 -14.19
CA SER A 48 -41.45 7.28 -13.60
C SER A 48 -40.94 8.36 -14.57
N GLY A 49 -40.28 7.97 -15.68
CA GLY A 49 -39.56 8.89 -16.56
C GLY A 49 -38.34 9.56 -15.92
N LYS A 50 -37.98 9.15 -14.70
CA LYS A 50 -36.81 9.62 -13.96
C LYS A 50 -35.60 8.72 -14.25
N ARG A 51 -34.44 9.37 -14.36
CA ARG A 51 -33.15 8.75 -14.65
C ARG A 51 -32.54 8.13 -13.40
N ARG A 52 -31.78 7.06 -13.56
CA ARG A 52 -31.05 6.44 -12.46
C ARG A 52 -29.70 7.11 -12.27
N GLY A 53 -29.52 7.77 -11.13
CA GLY A 53 -28.29 8.48 -10.78
C GLY A 53 -27.44 7.72 -9.76
N VAL A 54 -26.12 7.76 -9.97
CA VAL A 54 -25.11 7.28 -9.01
C VAL A 54 -24.22 8.44 -8.61
N LEU A 55 -23.99 8.62 -7.31
CA LEU A 55 -23.12 9.66 -6.77
C LEU A 55 -21.82 9.06 -6.25
N ILE A 56 -20.68 9.62 -6.66
CA ILE A 56 -19.34 9.24 -6.24
C ILE A 56 -18.68 10.44 -5.55
N GLU A 57 -18.40 10.32 -4.26
CA GLU A 57 -17.65 11.35 -3.55
C GLU A 57 -16.15 11.30 -3.87
N PHE A 58 -15.57 12.46 -4.19
CA PHE A 58 -14.15 12.65 -4.42
C PHE A 58 -13.62 13.87 -3.66
N LYS A 59 -13.18 13.63 -2.42
CA LYS A 59 -12.80 14.68 -1.44
C LYS A 59 -11.30 14.69 -1.07
N GLU A 60 -10.47 14.06 -1.91
CA GLU A 60 -9.05 13.80 -1.66
C GLU A 60 -8.18 14.56 -2.68
N ASP A 61 -6.88 14.72 -2.39
CA ASP A 61 -5.91 15.10 -3.42
C ASP A 61 -5.84 14.01 -4.51
N ILE A 62 -5.56 14.41 -5.75
CA ILE A 62 -5.44 13.49 -6.88
C ILE A 62 -4.07 12.82 -6.82
N ASN A 63 -4.03 11.56 -6.39
CA ASN A 63 -2.82 10.74 -6.32
C ASN A 63 -3.10 9.32 -6.83
N PRO A 64 -2.08 8.46 -7.04
CA PRO A 64 -2.30 7.13 -7.60
C PRO A 64 -3.35 6.29 -6.86
N LEU A 65 -3.42 6.41 -5.52
CA LEU A 65 -4.38 5.66 -4.70
C LEU A 65 -5.80 6.20 -4.86
N SER A 66 -6.00 7.52 -4.70
CA SER A 66 -7.34 8.13 -4.83
C SER A 66 -7.85 8.05 -6.27
N GLY A 67 -6.97 8.16 -7.26
CA GLY A 67 -7.29 7.96 -8.68
C GLY A 67 -7.70 6.52 -8.99
N ALA A 68 -6.97 5.52 -8.50
CA ALA A 68 -7.36 4.11 -8.67
C ALA A 68 -8.70 3.79 -7.99
N LEU A 69 -8.95 4.38 -6.81
CA LEU A 69 -10.23 4.25 -6.10
C LEU A 69 -11.37 4.87 -6.91
N LEU A 70 -11.22 6.11 -7.37
CA LEU A 70 -12.21 6.79 -8.20
C LEU A 70 -12.48 6.00 -9.47
N LYS A 71 -11.45 5.51 -10.16
CA LYS A 71 -11.58 4.71 -11.37
C LYS A 71 -12.44 3.46 -11.16
N ARG A 72 -12.13 2.65 -10.14
CA ARG A 72 -12.94 1.44 -9.86
C ARG A 72 -14.37 1.78 -9.48
N LYS A 73 -14.59 2.88 -8.74
CA LYS A 73 -15.95 3.33 -8.41
C LYS A 73 -16.70 3.75 -9.68
N PHE A 74 -16.03 4.52 -10.54
CA PHE A 74 -16.60 4.98 -11.79
C PHE A 74 -16.94 3.80 -12.72
N GLU A 75 -16.03 2.83 -12.88
CA GLU A 75 -16.27 1.59 -13.64
C GLU A 75 -17.47 0.82 -13.08
N ALA A 76 -17.54 0.61 -11.77
CA ALA A 76 -18.69 -0.05 -11.14
C ALA A 76 -20.00 0.76 -11.27
N ALA A 77 -19.95 2.09 -11.33
CA ALA A 77 -21.12 2.93 -11.61
C ALA A 77 -21.62 2.75 -13.04
N VAL A 78 -20.71 2.72 -14.02
CA VAL A 78 -21.02 2.43 -15.43
C VAL A 78 -21.61 1.03 -15.58
N GLU A 79 -21.02 0.02 -14.95
CA GLU A 79 -21.54 -1.37 -14.93
C GLU A 79 -22.89 -1.50 -14.23
N SER A 80 -23.26 -0.52 -13.39
CA SER A 80 -24.51 -0.55 -12.67
C SER A 80 -25.73 -0.19 -13.51
N ASP A 81 -25.61 0.18 -14.79
CA ASP A 81 -26.72 0.66 -15.65
C ASP A 81 -27.29 2.01 -15.12
N ALA A 82 -26.38 2.95 -14.83
CA ALA A 82 -26.70 4.31 -14.42
C ALA A 82 -26.85 5.21 -15.66
N ASP A 83 -27.86 6.09 -15.65
CA ASP A 83 -28.06 7.10 -16.70
C ASP A 83 -27.21 8.37 -16.43
N VAL A 84 -26.85 8.59 -15.17
CA VAL A 84 -26.09 9.76 -14.68
C VAL A 84 -25.09 9.33 -13.62
N ILE A 85 -23.82 9.72 -13.78
CA ILE A 85 -22.79 9.61 -12.75
C ILE A 85 -22.45 11.01 -12.26
N ILE A 86 -22.70 11.27 -10.98
CA ILE A 86 -22.37 12.53 -10.31
C ILE A 86 -21.05 12.35 -9.58
N LEU A 87 -20.02 13.09 -9.98
CA LEU A 87 -18.77 13.26 -9.25
C LEU A 87 -18.92 14.45 -8.30
N ASP A 88 -19.04 14.18 -7.00
CA ASP A 88 -18.98 15.23 -5.98
C ASP A 88 -17.52 15.57 -5.68
N ILE A 89 -17.02 16.62 -6.35
CA ILE A 89 -15.61 17.00 -6.37
C ILE A 89 -15.35 18.08 -5.33
N GLN A 90 -14.48 17.76 -4.36
CA GLN A 90 -13.88 18.72 -3.46
C GLN A 90 -12.39 18.41 -3.28
N SER A 91 -11.55 18.99 -4.12
CA SER A 91 -10.13 18.62 -4.17
C SER A 91 -9.23 19.80 -4.57
N PRO A 92 -8.03 19.89 -3.96
CA PRO A 92 -7.01 20.86 -4.36
C PRO A 92 -6.25 20.46 -5.63
N GLY A 93 -6.54 19.30 -6.23
CA GLY A 93 -5.81 18.72 -7.35
C GLY A 93 -4.69 17.78 -6.90
N GLY A 94 -3.68 17.56 -7.76
CA GLY A 94 -2.58 16.64 -7.47
C GLY A 94 -1.76 16.28 -8.70
N PHE A 95 -1.43 15.00 -8.89
CA PHE A 95 -0.54 14.54 -9.94
C PHE A 95 -1.15 14.72 -11.34
N THR A 96 -0.44 15.43 -12.24
CA THR A 96 -0.86 15.69 -13.63
C THR A 96 -1.17 14.41 -14.39
N SER A 97 -0.33 13.37 -14.25
CA SER A 97 -0.52 12.08 -14.93
C SER A 97 -1.80 11.37 -14.53
N VAL A 98 -2.08 11.31 -13.22
CA VAL A 98 -3.33 10.70 -12.70
C VAL A 98 -4.54 11.54 -13.10
N THR A 99 -4.41 12.86 -13.10
CA THR A 99 -5.46 13.77 -13.57
C THR A 99 -5.81 13.48 -15.03
N PHE A 100 -4.82 13.32 -15.91
CA PHE A 100 -5.07 12.99 -17.32
C PHE A 100 -5.74 11.63 -17.48
N GLU A 101 -5.30 10.60 -16.73
CA GLU A 101 -5.95 9.28 -16.75
C GLU A 101 -7.44 9.37 -16.34
N LEU A 102 -7.77 10.19 -15.35
CA LEU A 102 -9.16 10.39 -14.90
C LEU A 102 -9.98 11.21 -15.90
N MET A 103 -9.41 12.25 -16.50
CA MET A 103 -10.07 13.02 -17.56
C MET A 103 -10.40 12.14 -18.77
N ASP A 104 -9.44 11.29 -19.18
CA ASP A 104 -9.63 10.35 -20.29
C ASP A 104 -10.74 9.35 -19.99
N MET A 105 -10.75 8.77 -18.79
CA MET A 105 -11.81 7.87 -18.34
C MET A 105 -13.21 8.53 -18.43
N VAL A 106 -13.34 9.78 -18.00
CA VAL A 106 -14.61 10.51 -18.05
C VAL A 106 -15.01 10.82 -19.51
N LEU A 107 -14.10 11.37 -20.31
CA LEU A 107 -14.36 11.75 -21.72
C LEU A 107 -14.66 10.56 -22.63
N GLU A 108 -14.06 9.40 -22.36
CA GLU A 108 -14.28 8.17 -23.15
C GLU A 108 -15.64 7.52 -22.86
N THR A 109 -16.32 7.93 -21.79
CA THR A 109 -17.64 7.42 -21.39
C THR A 109 -18.74 8.12 -22.17
N LYS A 110 -19.47 7.40 -23.02
CA LYS A 110 -20.47 7.98 -23.94
C LYS A 110 -21.93 7.64 -23.63
N ASP A 111 -22.15 6.52 -22.95
CA ASP A 111 -23.51 6.00 -22.70
C ASP A 111 -24.10 6.49 -21.38
N VAL A 112 -23.35 7.28 -20.61
CA VAL A 112 -23.73 7.78 -19.28
C VAL A 112 -23.40 9.26 -19.20
N GLU A 113 -24.33 10.10 -18.75
CA GLU A 113 -24.02 11.51 -18.52
C GLU A 113 -23.15 11.66 -17.28
N THR A 114 -22.05 12.38 -17.43
CA THR A 114 -21.13 12.68 -16.34
C THR A 114 -21.36 14.08 -15.81
N VAL A 115 -21.51 14.21 -14.50
CA VAL A 115 -21.81 15.49 -13.85
C VAL A 115 -20.78 15.78 -12.78
N ALA A 116 -20.05 16.88 -12.87
CA ALA A 116 -19.28 17.42 -11.76
C ALA A 116 -20.18 18.25 -10.86
N TYR A 117 -20.35 17.86 -9.60
CA TYR A 117 -20.93 18.69 -8.55
C TYR A 117 -19.81 19.24 -7.67
N ILE A 118 -19.73 20.57 -7.53
CA ILE A 118 -18.70 21.25 -6.72
C ILE A 118 -19.39 22.04 -5.61
N GLU A 119 -19.31 21.50 -4.40
CA GLU A 119 -19.84 22.15 -3.20
C GLU A 119 -18.92 23.26 -2.68
N LYS A 120 -17.59 23.11 -2.81
CA LYS A 120 -16.64 24.06 -2.23
C LYS A 120 -15.52 24.46 -3.16
N ASP A 121 -14.61 23.53 -3.46
CA ASP A 121 -13.38 23.83 -4.18
C ASP A 121 -13.01 22.69 -5.12
N ALA A 122 -12.90 22.96 -6.42
CA ALA A 122 -12.25 22.10 -7.40
C ALA A 122 -11.10 22.88 -8.05
N ILE A 123 -9.91 22.73 -7.50
CA ILE A 123 -8.72 23.50 -7.88
C ILE A 123 -7.69 22.60 -8.56
N SER A 124 -6.89 23.18 -9.43
CA SER A 124 -5.82 22.48 -10.14
C SER A 124 -6.33 21.28 -10.94
N GLY A 125 -5.71 20.10 -10.80
CA GLY A 125 -6.16 18.89 -11.49
C GLY A 125 -7.64 18.55 -11.26
N ALA A 126 -8.22 18.94 -10.12
CA ALA A 126 -9.64 18.71 -9.85
C ALA A 126 -10.54 19.61 -10.72
N ALA A 127 -10.10 20.82 -11.05
CA ALA A 127 -10.80 21.70 -11.98
C ALA A 127 -10.79 21.10 -13.40
N LEU A 128 -9.68 20.46 -13.78
CA LEU A 128 -9.54 19.80 -15.09
C LEU A 128 -10.39 18.53 -15.18
N LEU A 129 -10.49 17.78 -14.07
CA LEU A 129 -11.43 16.66 -13.97
C LEU A 129 -12.87 17.14 -14.10
N ALA A 130 -13.25 18.23 -13.41
CA ALA A 130 -14.58 18.82 -13.58
C ALA A 130 -14.84 19.27 -15.03
N LEU A 131 -13.84 19.90 -15.67
CA LEU A 131 -13.91 20.31 -17.07
C LEU A 131 -14.14 19.14 -18.04
N SER A 132 -13.74 17.92 -17.67
CA SER A 132 -13.94 16.73 -18.50
C SER A 132 -15.35 16.13 -18.45
N THR A 133 -16.22 16.63 -17.57
CA THR A 133 -17.61 16.17 -17.44
C THR A 133 -18.56 16.88 -18.41
N ASP A 134 -19.67 16.23 -18.74
CA ASP A 134 -20.72 16.79 -19.60
C ASP A 134 -21.38 18.01 -18.95
N THR A 135 -21.71 17.90 -17.66
CA THR A 135 -22.41 18.94 -16.89
C THR A 135 -21.62 19.34 -15.64
N ILE A 136 -21.45 20.63 -15.39
CA ILE A 136 -20.83 21.18 -14.18
C ILE A 136 -21.90 21.95 -13.39
N LEU A 137 -22.20 21.44 -12.19
CA LEU A 137 -23.07 22.06 -11.20
C LEU A 137 -22.23 22.57 -10.03
N MET A 138 -22.44 23.82 -9.63
CA MET A 138 -21.68 24.42 -8.52
C MET A 138 -22.59 25.06 -7.49
N ARG A 139 -22.15 25.12 -6.23
CA ARG A 139 -22.73 26.11 -5.31
C ARG A 139 -22.40 27.54 -5.76
N PRO A 140 -23.27 28.54 -5.48
CA PRO A 140 -23.04 29.92 -5.90
C PRO A 140 -21.69 30.51 -5.48
N ASP A 141 -21.16 30.06 -4.35
CA ASP A 141 -19.90 30.49 -3.72
C ASP A 141 -18.75 29.48 -3.83
N ALA A 142 -18.99 28.29 -4.39
CA ALA A 142 -17.93 27.32 -4.69
C ALA A 142 -16.95 27.85 -5.72
N ARG A 143 -15.71 27.35 -5.75
CA ARG A 143 -14.63 27.80 -6.64
C ARG A 143 -14.13 26.69 -7.57
N MET A 144 -13.84 27.07 -8.81
CA MET A 144 -13.24 26.21 -9.84
C MET A 144 -12.17 26.98 -10.62
N GLY A 145 -11.00 26.38 -10.86
CA GLY A 145 -9.91 27.09 -11.53
C GLY A 145 -8.50 26.68 -11.13
N ASP A 146 -7.56 27.59 -11.41
CA ASP A 146 -6.18 27.58 -10.93
C ASP A 146 -5.46 26.25 -11.19
N ALA A 147 -5.33 25.92 -12.48
CA ALA A 147 -4.80 24.65 -12.99
C ALA A 147 -3.46 24.77 -13.71
N GLY A 148 -2.66 25.76 -13.34
CA GLY A 148 -1.26 25.83 -13.74
C GLY A 148 -0.43 24.72 -13.10
N GLU A 149 0.41 24.06 -13.89
CA GLU A 149 1.37 23.10 -13.36
C GLU A 149 2.51 23.83 -12.63
N ILE A 150 2.75 23.45 -11.39
CA ILE A 150 3.84 23.98 -10.57
C ILE A 150 4.81 22.87 -10.17
N VAL A 151 6.08 23.26 -10.00
CA VAL A 151 7.14 22.42 -9.47
C VAL A 151 7.74 23.09 -8.25
N MET A 152 8.03 22.33 -7.20
CA MET A 152 8.83 22.79 -6.07
C MET A 152 10.31 22.67 -6.49
N GLY A 153 11.08 23.75 -6.35
CA GLY A 153 12.52 23.73 -6.61
C GLY A 153 13.35 23.38 -5.37
N GLU A 154 14.68 23.40 -5.52
CA GLU A 154 15.63 22.84 -4.54
C GLU A 154 15.56 23.52 -3.16
N ASP A 155 15.18 24.79 -3.16
CA ASP A 155 14.98 25.63 -1.97
C ASP A 155 13.60 25.45 -1.32
N GLY A 156 12.78 24.54 -1.80
CA GLY A 156 11.41 24.31 -1.34
C GLY A 156 10.38 25.33 -1.84
N ALA A 157 10.78 26.29 -2.68
CA ALA A 157 9.85 27.27 -3.24
C ALA A 157 9.12 26.71 -4.47
N PHE A 158 7.80 26.93 -4.52
CA PHE A 158 6.99 26.61 -5.70
C PHE A 158 7.31 27.57 -6.85
N ARG A 159 7.49 27.00 -8.04
CA ARG A 159 7.80 27.69 -9.29
C ARG A 159 6.90 27.16 -10.39
N TYR A 160 6.72 27.98 -11.40
CA TYR A 160 5.95 27.59 -12.57
C TYR A 160 6.75 26.63 -13.45
N THR A 161 6.08 25.60 -13.97
CA THR A 161 6.73 24.50 -14.71
C THR A 161 7.35 24.98 -16.03
N PRO A 162 8.44 24.33 -16.53
CA PRO A 162 9.02 24.66 -17.83
C PRO A 162 8.00 24.67 -18.97
N ALA A 163 8.23 25.56 -19.96
CA ALA A 163 7.27 25.83 -21.04
C ALA A 163 6.83 24.58 -21.83
N LYS A 164 7.71 23.58 -21.98
CA LYS A 164 7.41 22.33 -22.70
C LYS A 164 6.28 21.52 -22.04
N SER A 165 6.27 21.35 -20.72
CA SER A 165 5.19 20.62 -20.04
C SER A 165 3.91 21.44 -20.04
N ARG A 166 4.04 22.77 -19.84
CA ARG A 166 2.90 23.70 -19.88
C ARG A 166 2.17 23.68 -21.22
N SER A 167 2.89 23.61 -22.34
CA SER A 167 2.25 23.56 -23.65
C SER A 167 1.46 22.27 -23.88
N VAL A 168 1.91 21.14 -23.32
CA VAL A 168 1.17 19.86 -23.40
C VAL A 168 -0.10 19.94 -22.57
N LEU A 169 0.00 20.49 -21.35
CA LEU A 169 -1.16 20.71 -20.49
C LEU A 169 -2.19 21.65 -21.14
N ALA A 170 -1.75 22.80 -21.64
CA ALA A 170 -2.63 23.76 -22.30
C ALA A 170 -3.37 23.15 -23.51
N GLN A 171 -2.67 22.35 -24.33
CA GLN A 171 -3.30 21.64 -25.45
C GLN A 171 -4.37 20.65 -24.96
N LYS A 172 -4.04 19.80 -23.98
CA LYS A 172 -4.98 18.82 -23.41
C LYS A 172 -6.25 19.50 -22.87
N VAL A 173 -6.09 20.64 -22.21
CA VAL A 173 -7.21 21.41 -21.64
C VAL A 173 -8.06 22.06 -22.72
N ARG A 174 -7.45 22.58 -23.80
CA ARG A 174 -8.21 23.05 -24.97
C ARG A 174 -9.02 21.93 -25.62
N ASP A 175 -8.40 20.78 -25.87
CA ASP A 175 -9.07 19.63 -26.51
C ASP A 175 -10.25 19.14 -25.66
N THR A 176 -10.07 19.12 -24.32
CA THR A 176 -11.13 18.76 -23.37
C THR A 176 -12.26 19.78 -23.37
N ALA A 177 -11.94 21.07 -23.36
CA ALA A 177 -12.93 22.13 -23.42
C ALA A 177 -13.72 22.12 -24.73
N GLU A 178 -13.06 21.82 -25.86
CA GLU A 178 -13.74 21.66 -27.15
C GLU A 178 -14.72 20.48 -27.11
N ALA A 179 -14.29 19.33 -26.58
CA ALA A 179 -15.11 18.13 -26.48
C ALA A 179 -16.35 18.32 -25.59
N THR A 180 -16.25 19.16 -24.55
CA THR A 180 -17.31 19.42 -23.56
C THR A 180 -18.07 20.73 -23.81
N GLY A 181 -17.78 21.44 -24.91
CA GLY A 181 -18.47 22.68 -25.28
C GLY A 181 -18.17 23.88 -24.36
N ARG A 182 -16.99 23.90 -23.72
CA ARG A 182 -16.56 24.95 -22.80
C ARG A 182 -15.73 26.02 -23.51
N PRO A 183 -15.75 27.29 -23.03
CA PRO A 183 -14.94 28.36 -23.60
C PRO A 183 -13.43 28.06 -23.60
N LEU A 184 -12.86 27.77 -24.77
CA LEU A 184 -11.46 27.37 -24.96
C LEU A 184 -10.47 28.33 -24.29
N ALA A 185 -10.62 29.64 -24.53
CA ALA A 185 -9.70 30.64 -23.98
C ALA A 185 -9.75 30.71 -22.45
N LEU A 186 -10.93 30.54 -21.84
CA LEU A 186 -11.04 30.53 -20.37
C LEU A 186 -10.49 29.24 -19.77
N ALA A 187 -10.74 28.09 -20.42
CA ALA A 187 -10.18 26.81 -20.02
C ALA A 187 -8.64 26.81 -20.09
N GLU A 188 -8.06 27.25 -21.22
CA GLU A 188 -6.59 27.38 -21.34
C GLU A 188 -6.02 28.35 -20.30
N LYS A 189 -6.73 29.45 -20.00
CA LYS A 189 -6.31 30.43 -18.99
C LYS A 189 -6.20 29.82 -17.58
N MET A 190 -6.92 28.73 -17.28
CA MET A 190 -6.73 28.00 -16.02
C MET A 190 -5.31 27.47 -15.89
N THR A 191 -4.65 27.17 -17.02
CA THR A 191 -3.31 26.58 -17.07
C THR A 191 -2.20 27.58 -17.40
N ASP A 192 -2.54 28.74 -17.97
CA ASP A 192 -1.57 29.77 -18.35
C ASP A 192 -1.78 31.13 -17.66
N LYS A 193 -0.97 31.41 -16.64
CA LYS A 193 -1.03 32.68 -15.91
C LYS A 193 -0.66 33.90 -16.74
N ASP A 194 0.08 33.76 -17.84
CA ASP A 194 0.59 34.90 -18.61
C ASP A 194 -0.39 35.37 -19.70
N MET A 195 -1.33 34.50 -20.09
CA MET A 195 -2.36 34.80 -21.10
C MET A 195 -3.37 35.84 -20.60
N VAL A 196 -3.98 36.62 -21.49
CA VAL A 196 -5.06 37.54 -21.13
C VAL A 196 -6.29 37.25 -21.97
N VAL A 197 -7.46 37.12 -21.35
CA VAL A 197 -8.71 36.78 -22.06
C VAL A 197 -9.68 37.96 -22.09
N TYR A 198 -10.31 38.14 -23.25
CA TYR A 198 -11.30 39.17 -23.53
C TYR A 198 -12.59 38.51 -23.98
N GLN A 199 -13.73 39.17 -23.73
CA GLN A 199 -14.94 38.88 -24.49
C GLN A 199 -14.86 39.70 -25.79
N ALA A 200 -14.90 39.01 -26.93
CA ALA A 200 -14.81 39.60 -28.25
C ALA A 200 -16.15 39.47 -28.96
N THR A 201 -16.60 40.54 -29.61
CA THR A 201 -17.79 40.55 -30.47
C THR A 201 -17.36 40.78 -31.91
N ASN A 202 -17.71 39.89 -32.82
CA ASN A 202 -17.43 40.06 -34.24
C ASN A 202 -18.34 41.15 -34.81
N ASN A 203 -17.75 42.13 -35.49
CA ASN A 203 -18.43 43.32 -35.99
C ASN A 203 -19.39 43.02 -37.16
N GLU A 204 -19.16 41.93 -37.90
CA GLU A 204 -19.97 41.56 -39.06
C GLU A 204 -21.12 40.61 -38.68
N THR A 205 -20.82 39.59 -37.87
CA THR A 205 -21.78 38.54 -37.53
C THR A 205 -22.51 38.81 -36.21
N GLY A 206 -21.99 39.69 -35.36
CA GLY A 206 -22.46 39.90 -33.99
C GLY A 206 -22.13 38.74 -33.04
N GLU A 207 -21.34 37.76 -33.49
CA GLU A 207 -20.95 36.60 -32.70
C GLU A 207 -20.09 37.01 -31.50
N LYS A 208 -20.40 36.45 -30.32
CA LYS A 208 -19.61 36.65 -29.11
C LYS A 208 -18.79 35.41 -28.77
N ARG A 209 -17.49 35.57 -28.54
CA ARG A 209 -16.60 34.51 -28.08
C ARG A 209 -15.57 35.05 -27.09
N TYR A 210 -14.96 34.15 -26.34
CA TYR A 210 -13.78 34.48 -25.54
C TYR A 210 -12.53 34.25 -26.38
N LEU A 211 -11.69 35.27 -26.50
CA LEU A 211 -10.43 35.23 -27.24
C LEU A 211 -9.29 35.63 -26.32
N SER A 212 -8.16 34.94 -26.41
CA SER A 212 -6.92 35.32 -25.74
C SER A 212 -6.10 36.30 -26.57
N ASP A 213 -5.16 36.99 -25.92
CA ASP A 213 -4.12 37.78 -26.58
C ASP A 213 -3.29 36.95 -27.57
N LYS A 214 -3.07 35.65 -27.28
CA LYS A 214 -2.41 34.71 -28.20
C LYS A 214 -3.26 34.37 -29.42
N ASP A 215 -4.57 34.13 -29.23
CA ASP A 215 -5.50 33.88 -30.33
C ASP A 215 -5.53 35.09 -31.27
N LEU A 216 -5.67 36.28 -30.70
CA LEU A 216 -5.72 37.53 -31.46
C LEU A 216 -4.43 37.80 -32.23
N ALA A 217 -3.27 37.47 -31.66
CA ALA A 217 -1.97 37.66 -32.32
C ALA A 217 -1.74 36.71 -33.53
N SER A 218 -2.45 35.58 -33.58
CA SER A 218 -2.31 34.58 -34.65
C SER A 218 -3.44 34.61 -35.68
N ARG A 219 -4.46 35.44 -35.45
CA ARG A 219 -5.65 35.57 -36.32
C ARG A 219 -5.44 36.62 -37.40
N GLU A 220 -5.88 36.30 -38.62
CA GLU A 220 -5.89 37.25 -39.74
C GLU A 220 -7.07 38.23 -39.66
N ASP A 221 -8.18 37.81 -39.05
CA ASP A 221 -9.44 38.57 -38.92
C ASP A 221 -9.51 39.39 -37.62
N ALA A 222 -8.39 39.59 -36.92
CA ALA A 222 -8.38 40.19 -35.59
C ALA A 222 -8.97 41.62 -35.54
N ASP A 223 -8.90 42.36 -36.64
CA ASP A 223 -9.49 43.70 -36.79
C ASP A 223 -11.03 43.70 -36.87
N GLN A 224 -11.64 42.54 -37.13
CA GLN A 224 -13.09 42.36 -37.18
C GLN A 224 -13.72 42.15 -35.80
N TRP A 225 -12.92 42.09 -34.73
CA TRP A 225 -13.39 41.81 -33.38
C TRP A 225 -13.29 43.03 -32.47
N GLU A 226 -14.42 43.47 -31.92
CA GLU A 226 -14.48 44.46 -30.85
C GLU A 226 -14.24 43.76 -29.49
N LEU A 227 -13.23 44.21 -28.75
CA LEU A 227 -12.81 43.61 -27.48
C LEU A 227 -13.40 44.37 -26.28
N SER A 228 -13.92 43.61 -25.32
CA SER A 228 -14.23 44.13 -23.98
C SER A 228 -12.93 44.50 -23.22
N PRO A 229 -13.01 45.19 -22.07
CA PRO A 229 -11.94 45.13 -21.09
C PRO A 229 -11.57 43.68 -20.75
N PRO A 230 -10.33 43.39 -20.34
CA PRO A 230 -9.93 42.05 -19.91
C PRO A 230 -10.91 41.49 -18.88
N ILE A 231 -11.23 40.20 -19.01
CA ILE A 231 -12.02 39.51 -18.00
C ILE A 231 -11.22 39.54 -16.69
N ARG A 232 -11.85 40.05 -15.62
CA ARG A 232 -11.19 40.32 -14.34
C ARG A 232 -10.43 39.11 -13.79
N GLU A 233 -11.02 37.93 -13.91
CA GLU A 233 -10.47 36.66 -13.44
C GLU A 233 -9.41 36.07 -14.38
N ALA A 234 -9.22 36.66 -15.57
CA ALA A 234 -8.35 36.17 -16.63
C ALA A 234 -7.29 37.20 -17.04
N GLY A 235 -6.79 37.98 -16.07
CA GLY A 235 -5.72 38.95 -16.27
C GLY A 235 -4.33 38.33 -16.35
N LYS A 236 -3.32 39.19 -16.53
CA LYS A 236 -1.91 38.79 -16.54
C LYS A 236 -1.43 38.40 -15.14
N GLU A 237 -0.52 37.42 -15.07
CA GLU A 237 0.09 36.88 -13.84
C GLU A 237 -0.88 36.21 -12.85
N MET A 238 -2.03 35.73 -13.31
CA MET A 238 -3.00 34.98 -12.51
C MET A 238 -3.60 33.84 -13.32
N PHE A 239 -3.91 32.71 -12.70
CA PHE A 239 -4.67 31.64 -13.33
C PHE A 239 -6.17 31.93 -13.24
N PHE A 240 -6.92 31.50 -14.25
CA PHE A 240 -8.37 31.68 -14.23
C PHE A 240 -9.01 30.90 -13.08
N THR A 241 -9.76 31.62 -12.24
CA THR A 241 -10.55 31.05 -11.14
C THR A 241 -11.88 31.77 -11.04
N VAL A 242 -12.97 31.01 -10.95
CA VAL A 242 -14.33 31.54 -10.86
C VAL A 242 -15.08 30.94 -9.68
N ASN A 243 -16.07 31.68 -9.20
CA ASN A 243 -17.10 31.11 -8.35
C ASN A 243 -18.28 30.59 -9.18
N GLY A 244 -19.20 29.82 -8.57
CA GLY A 244 -20.33 29.23 -9.29
C GLY A 244 -21.16 30.25 -10.10
N ARG A 245 -21.57 31.38 -9.50
CA ARG A 245 -22.34 32.41 -10.22
C ARG A 245 -21.59 32.97 -11.42
N ARG A 246 -20.32 33.33 -11.22
CA ARG A 246 -19.48 33.89 -12.27
C ARG A 246 -19.15 32.86 -13.35
N GLY A 247 -19.03 31.60 -12.97
CA GLY A 247 -18.84 30.48 -13.90
C GLY A 247 -20.01 30.32 -14.86
N VAL A 248 -21.25 30.47 -14.37
CA VAL A 248 -22.46 30.45 -15.22
C VAL A 248 -22.49 31.64 -16.17
N GLU A 249 -22.22 32.85 -15.68
CA GLU A 249 -22.15 34.06 -16.52
C GLU A 249 -21.12 33.96 -17.65
N LEU A 250 -20.03 33.22 -17.42
CA LEU A 250 -18.94 33.04 -18.37
C LEU A 250 -19.07 31.77 -19.22
N GLY A 251 -20.11 30.95 -19.03
CA GLY A 251 -20.33 29.70 -19.76
C GLY A 251 -19.37 28.56 -19.38
N MET A 252 -18.67 28.67 -18.26
CA MET A 252 -17.78 27.63 -17.72
C MET A 252 -18.50 26.63 -16.82
N VAL A 253 -19.69 26.98 -16.33
CA VAL A 253 -20.53 26.19 -15.41
C VAL A 253 -21.94 26.23 -15.97
N ASP A 254 -22.66 25.11 -15.96
CA ASP A 254 -24.01 25.05 -16.55
C ASP A 254 -25.04 25.71 -15.66
N GLN A 255 -24.98 25.41 -14.36
CA GLN A 255 -25.97 25.90 -13.40
C GLN A 255 -25.42 25.95 -11.98
N THR A 256 -25.91 26.91 -11.19
CA THR A 256 -25.71 26.91 -9.74
C THR A 256 -26.86 26.22 -9.01
N ILE A 257 -26.54 25.44 -7.98
CA ILE A 257 -27.49 24.78 -7.07
C ILE A 257 -27.11 25.05 -5.61
N GLU A 258 -28.09 25.13 -4.69
CA GLU A 258 -27.80 25.51 -3.29
C GLU A 258 -27.18 24.37 -2.47
N GLY A 259 -27.43 23.12 -2.87
CA GLY A 259 -26.89 21.95 -2.19
C GLY A 259 -27.30 20.63 -2.86
N ARG A 260 -26.82 19.53 -2.27
CA ARG A 260 -27.02 18.17 -2.79
C ARG A 260 -28.49 17.77 -2.96
N ASP A 261 -29.36 18.30 -2.10
CA ASP A 261 -30.81 18.02 -2.13
C ASP A 261 -31.47 18.46 -3.47
N GLU A 262 -30.85 19.38 -4.21
CA GLU A 262 -31.36 19.83 -5.51
C GLU A 262 -30.90 18.96 -6.69
N LEU A 263 -29.88 18.10 -6.50
CA LEU A 263 -29.30 17.27 -7.57
C LEU A 263 -30.35 16.40 -8.25
N ALA A 264 -31.18 15.70 -7.47
CA ALA A 264 -32.21 14.82 -8.01
C ALA A 264 -33.24 15.59 -8.83
N LYS A 265 -33.57 16.82 -8.44
CA LYS A 265 -34.52 17.67 -9.15
C LYS A 265 -33.93 18.22 -10.45
N VAL A 266 -32.70 18.74 -10.40
CA VAL A 266 -32.04 19.38 -11.55
C VAL A 266 -31.69 18.36 -12.63
N LEU A 267 -31.24 17.17 -12.23
CA LEU A 267 -30.81 16.10 -13.15
C LEU A 267 -31.94 15.12 -13.49
N ASN A 268 -33.18 15.35 -13.01
CA ASN A 268 -34.33 14.48 -13.18
C ASN A 268 -34.08 13.02 -12.74
N LEU A 269 -33.55 12.85 -11.52
CA LEU A 269 -33.16 11.56 -10.97
C LEU A 269 -34.24 10.90 -10.11
N GLN A 270 -34.17 9.58 -10.05
CA GLN A 270 -34.83 8.76 -9.04
C GLN A 270 -34.23 9.04 -7.66
N GLU A 271 -35.08 8.97 -6.63
CA GLU A 271 -34.68 9.18 -5.24
C GLU A 271 -34.93 7.90 -4.44
N PRO A 272 -34.01 7.51 -3.53
CA PRO A 272 -32.74 8.18 -3.23
C PRO A 272 -31.67 7.98 -4.31
N ILE A 273 -30.77 8.95 -4.47
CA ILE A 273 -29.59 8.81 -5.33
C ILE A 273 -28.69 7.73 -4.73
N VAL A 274 -28.23 6.78 -5.55
CA VAL A 274 -27.37 5.70 -5.06
C VAL A 274 -25.96 6.25 -4.82
N GLU A 275 -25.53 6.32 -3.57
CA GLU A 275 -24.18 6.75 -3.22
C GLU A 275 -23.19 5.58 -3.24
N MET A 276 -22.08 5.75 -3.94
CA MET A 276 -20.97 4.80 -3.92
C MET A 276 -20.04 5.05 -2.75
N GLU A 277 -20.38 4.42 -1.63
CA GLU A 277 -19.52 4.39 -0.45
C GLU A 277 -18.20 3.67 -0.73
N ARG A 278 -17.22 3.89 0.16
CA ARG A 278 -15.99 3.08 0.15
C ARG A 278 -16.34 1.66 0.56
N SER A 279 -15.92 0.70 -0.25
CA SER A 279 -16.01 -0.71 0.14
C SER A 279 -15.06 -0.99 1.30
N TRP A 280 -15.30 -2.07 2.05
CA TRP A 280 -14.37 -2.51 3.11
C TRP A 280 -12.97 -2.80 2.54
N THR A 281 -12.88 -3.24 1.28
CA THR A 281 -11.62 -3.41 0.56
C THR A 281 -10.90 -2.08 0.36
N ASP A 282 -11.62 -0.99 0.08
CA ASP A 282 -11.03 0.33 -0.10
C ASP A 282 -10.47 0.88 1.20
N THR A 283 -11.23 0.74 2.28
CA THR A 283 -10.79 1.11 3.62
C THR A 283 -9.54 0.33 4.01
N LEU A 284 -9.50 -0.97 3.70
CA LEU A 284 -8.34 -1.81 3.98
C LEU A 284 -7.14 -1.42 3.12
N VAL A 285 -7.32 -1.18 1.82
CA VAL A 285 -6.24 -0.72 0.92
C VAL A 285 -5.69 0.62 1.39
N PHE A 286 -6.56 1.56 1.77
CA PHE A 286 -6.15 2.85 2.32
C PHE A 286 -5.34 2.68 3.61
N LEU A 287 -5.82 1.83 4.52
CA LEU A 287 -5.12 1.53 5.78
C LEU A 287 -3.74 0.90 5.53
N LEU A 288 -3.66 -0.11 4.65
CA LEU A 288 -2.42 -0.83 4.34
C LEU A 288 -1.40 0.06 3.61
N ASN A 289 -1.86 1.02 2.80
CA ASN A 289 -1.00 1.99 2.13
C ASN A 289 -0.56 3.15 3.04
N SER A 290 -1.08 3.25 4.27
CA SER A 290 -0.57 4.25 5.22
C SER A 290 0.89 3.95 5.60
N GLN A 291 1.71 5.01 5.71
CA GLN A 291 3.14 4.89 5.96
C GLN A 291 3.47 4.03 7.19
N PHE A 292 2.70 4.21 8.27
CA PHE A 292 2.89 3.47 9.52
C PHE A 292 2.54 1.98 9.38
N VAL A 293 1.42 1.65 8.74
CA VAL A 293 0.99 0.25 8.58
C VAL A 293 1.91 -0.47 7.60
N THR A 294 2.31 0.18 6.50
CA THR A 294 3.32 -0.38 5.58
C THR A 294 4.62 -0.69 6.32
N PHE A 295 5.14 0.24 7.13
CA PHE A 295 6.34 0.00 7.93
C PHE A 295 6.21 -1.23 8.82
N LEU A 296 5.11 -1.35 9.58
CA LEU A 296 4.86 -2.49 10.45
C LEU A 296 4.69 -3.80 9.66
N LEU A 297 3.99 -3.76 8.52
CA LEU A 297 3.74 -4.92 7.68
C LEU A 297 5.05 -5.50 7.13
N LEU A 298 5.96 -4.63 6.67
CA LEU A 298 7.29 -5.03 6.20
C LEU A 298 8.17 -5.54 7.35
N LEU A 299 8.16 -4.86 8.49
CA LEU A 299 8.92 -5.27 9.68
C LEU A 299 8.48 -6.67 10.16
N ILE A 300 7.17 -6.89 10.33
CA ILE A 300 6.60 -8.16 10.77
C ILE A 300 6.89 -9.25 9.72
N GLY A 301 6.70 -8.95 8.43
CA GLY A 301 6.99 -9.88 7.35
C GLY A 301 8.44 -10.35 7.33
N LEU A 302 9.40 -9.42 7.45
CA LEU A 302 10.83 -9.72 7.50
C LEU A 302 11.21 -10.53 8.75
N VAL A 303 10.71 -10.14 9.94
CA VAL A 303 10.96 -10.87 11.18
C VAL A 303 10.40 -12.30 11.11
N ALA A 304 9.17 -12.47 10.63
CA ALA A 304 8.54 -13.77 10.47
C ALA A 304 9.29 -14.66 9.47
N LEU A 305 9.77 -14.07 8.36
CA LEU A 305 10.61 -14.77 7.38
C LEU A 305 11.91 -15.26 8.01
N ALA A 306 12.58 -14.43 8.82
CA ALA A 306 13.84 -14.84 9.44
C ALA A 306 13.66 -15.88 10.55
N ILE A 307 12.56 -15.83 11.31
CA ILE A 307 12.21 -16.87 12.28
C ILE A 307 12.03 -18.22 11.56
N GLU A 308 11.32 -18.21 10.44
CA GLU A 308 11.11 -19.40 9.60
C GLU A 308 12.44 -19.97 9.08
N LEU A 309 13.33 -19.13 8.57
CA LEU A 309 14.65 -19.57 8.07
C LEU A 309 15.58 -20.08 9.19
N SER A 310 15.32 -19.71 10.45
CA SER A 310 16.13 -20.12 11.61
C SER A 310 15.72 -21.46 12.20
N ALA A 311 14.55 -22.00 11.85
CA ALA A 311 14.02 -23.25 12.38
C ALA A 311 13.64 -24.20 11.24
N PRO A 312 14.12 -25.46 11.22
CA PRO A 312 13.74 -26.41 10.17
C PRO A 312 12.25 -26.79 10.26
N GLY A 313 11.49 -26.54 9.19
CA GLY A 313 10.08 -26.87 9.02
C GLY A 313 9.27 -25.73 8.39
N ILE A 314 8.04 -25.99 7.91
CA ILE A 314 7.08 -24.91 7.58
C ILE A 314 6.32 -24.54 8.84
N GLY A 315 6.58 -23.35 9.38
CA GLY A 315 6.01 -22.84 10.61
C GLY A 315 5.01 -21.70 10.41
N ILE A 316 4.55 -21.16 11.54
CA ILE A 316 3.69 -19.97 11.57
C ILE A 316 4.44 -18.75 10.98
N GLY A 317 5.78 -18.72 11.07
CA GLY A 317 6.62 -17.64 10.52
C GLY A 317 6.52 -17.53 9.00
N GLY A 318 6.62 -18.67 8.29
CA GLY A 318 6.48 -18.71 6.84
C GLY A 318 5.11 -18.23 6.36
N LEU A 319 4.02 -18.72 6.97
CA LEU A 319 2.66 -18.27 6.64
C LEU A 319 2.47 -16.78 6.93
N THR A 320 2.99 -16.29 8.07
CA THR A 320 2.87 -14.88 8.45
C THR A 320 3.64 -13.99 7.48
N SER A 321 4.85 -14.39 7.07
CA SER A 321 5.65 -13.67 6.07
C SER A 321 4.92 -13.58 4.72
N VAL A 322 4.41 -14.70 4.21
CA VAL A 322 3.64 -14.74 2.95
C VAL A 322 2.41 -13.87 3.04
N LEU A 323 1.69 -13.88 4.17
CA LEU A 323 0.54 -13.03 4.38
C LEU A 323 0.92 -11.55 4.40
N CYS A 324 1.98 -11.17 5.12
CA CYS A 324 2.44 -9.78 5.20
C CYS A 324 2.87 -9.23 3.84
N PHE A 325 3.75 -9.94 3.12
CA PHE A 325 4.18 -9.51 1.79
C PHE A 325 3.05 -9.61 0.76
N GLY A 326 2.19 -10.63 0.86
CA GLY A 326 1.00 -10.77 0.03
C GLY A 326 0.04 -9.58 0.19
N LEU A 327 -0.28 -9.19 1.42
CA LEU A 327 -1.09 -8.01 1.71
C LEU A 327 -0.42 -6.72 1.26
N PHE A 328 0.91 -6.61 1.41
CA PHE A 328 1.68 -5.46 0.93
C PHE A 328 1.52 -5.30 -0.58
N PHE A 329 1.89 -6.30 -1.37
CA PHE A 329 1.80 -6.23 -2.83
C PHE A 329 0.36 -6.12 -3.32
N TRP A 330 -0.59 -6.83 -2.69
CA TRP A 330 -2.01 -6.73 -3.03
C TRP A 330 -2.56 -5.32 -2.84
N ALA A 331 -2.24 -4.67 -1.72
CA ALA A 331 -2.66 -3.29 -1.46
C ALA A 331 -2.01 -2.29 -2.43
N ARG A 332 -0.75 -2.51 -2.84
CA ARG A 332 -0.07 -1.65 -3.84
C ARG A 332 -0.62 -1.84 -5.25
N PHE A 333 -0.99 -3.07 -5.60
CA PHE A 333 -1.62 -3.39 -6.88
C PHE A 333 -2.99 -2.71 -6.99
N LEU A 334 -3.84 -2.82 -5.95
CA LEU A 334 -5.14 -2.14 -5.91
C LEU A 334 -5.04 -0.62 -5.77
N GLY A 335 -3.95 -0.12 -5.16
CA GLY A 335 -3.63 1.30 -5.09
C GLY A 335 -2.95 1.88 -6.33
N GLY A 336 -2.79 1.10 -7.40
CA GLY A 336 -2.22 1.56 -8.67
C GLY A 336 -0.73 1.93 -8.61
N THR A 337 -0.02 1.54 -7.55
CA THR A 337 1.40 1.88 -7.33
C THR A 337 2.37 0.77 -7.72
N SER A 338 1.92 -0.48 -7.83
CA SER A 338 2.76 -1.64 -8.18
C SER A 338 2.09 -2.52 -9.24
N GLY A 339 2.89 -3.18 -10.07
CA GLY A 339 2.46 -4.21 -11.02
C GLY A 339 3.14 -5.56 -10.78
N TRP A 340 3.18 -6.39 -11.83
CA TRP A 340 3.79 -7.73 -11.77
C TRP A 340 5.31 -7.71 -11.70
N LEU A 341 5.94 -6.64 -12.19
CA LEU A 341 7.40 -6.52 -12.21
C LEU A 341 7.97 -6.57 -10.79
N GLU A 342 7.42 -5.78 -9.87
CA GLU A 342 7.93 -5.70 -8.50
C GLU A 342 7.74 -7.02 -7.75
N VAL A 343 6.61 -7.69 -7.94
CA VAL A 343 6.35 -9.03 -7.37
C VAL A 343 7.39 -10.04 -7.87
N ILE A 344 7.65 -10.07 -9.19
CA ILE A 344 8.63 -10.98 -9.78
C ILE A 344 10.05 -10.67 -9.29
N LEU A 345 10.43 -9.40 -9.21
CA LEU A 345 11.73 -8.98 -8.70
C LEU A 345 11.91 -9.37 -7.23
N PHE A 346 10.88 -9.19 -6.40
CA PHE A 346 10.91 -9.58 -4.99
C PHE A 346 11.07 -11.09 -4.84
N LEU A 347 10.25 -11.90 -5.53
CA LEU A 347 10.33 -13.36 -5.47
C LEU A 347 11.67 -13.89 -6.02
N THR A 348 12.20 -13.27 -7.08
CA THR A 348 13.53 -13.59 -7.63
C THR A 348 14.62 -13.24 -6.62
N GLY A 349 14.49 -12.11 -5.92
CA GLY A 349 15.40 -11.71 -4.85
C GLY A 349 15.42 -12.73 -3.70
N ILE A 350 14.25 -13.18 -3.25
CA ILE A 350 14.12 -14.25 -2.24
C ILE A 350 14.74 -15.56 -2.74
N LEU A 351 14.53 -15.92 -3.99
CA LEU A 351 15.12 -17.13 -4.59
C LEU A 351 16.64 -17.06 -4.63
N PHE A 352 17.23 -15.91 -4.94
CA PHE A 352 18.69 -15.72 -4.94
C PHE A 352 19.28 -15.83 -3.54
N ILE A 353 18.59 -15.27 -2.53
CA ILE A 353 18.97 -15.43 -1.12
C ILE A 353 18.92 -16.92 -0.74
N ALA A 354 17.85 -17.63 -1.11
CA ALA A 354 17.72 -19.06 -0.84
C ALA A 354 18.81 -19.89 -1.56
N ALA A 355 19.12 -19.58 -2.82
CA ALA A 355 20.16 -20.28 -3.58
C ALA A 355 21.55 -20.10 -2.95
N GLU A 356 21.88 -18.90 -2.47
CA GLU A 356 23.12 -18.66 -1.71
C GLU A 356 23.17 -19.52 -0.45
N VAL A 357 22.08 -19.55 0.34
CA VAL A 357 22.03 -20.27 1.62
C VAL A 357 22.09 -21.79 1.45
N PHE A 358 21.43 -22.34 0.42
CA PHE A 358 21.26 -23.79 0.28
C PHE A 358 22.14 -24.46 -0.79
N VAL A 359 22.57 -23.73 -1.83
CA VAL A 359 23.18 -24.32 -3.03
C VAL A 359 24.62 -23.89 -3.23
N ILE A 360 24.96 -22.62 -2.95
CA ILE A 360 26.24 -22.04 -3.32
C ILE A 360 27.19 -22.03 -2.11
N PRO A 361 28.21 -22.91 -2.07
CA PRO A 361 29.25 -22.83 -1.05
C PRO A 361 30.21 -21.69 -1.41
N GLY A 362 30.11 -20.57 -0.71
CA GLY A 362 30.85 -19.34 -0.99
C GLY A 362 30.23 -18.14 -0.28
N PHE A 363 30.69 -16.93 -0.58
CA PHE A 363 30.08 -15.70 -0.04
C PHE A 363 29.74 -14.71 -1.16
N GLY A 364 28.47 -14.35 -1.22
CA GLY A 364 28.04 -12.95 -1.13
C GLY A 364 27.36 -12.41 -2.37
N VAL A 365 27.70 -12.87 -3.59
CA VAL A 365 27.17 -12.21 -4.80
C VAL A 365 25.68 -12.50 -5.00
N ALA A 366 25.25 -13.77 -4.90
CA ALA A 366 23.83 -14.07 -5.07
C ALA A 366 23.01 -13.55 -3.87
N GLY A 367 23.54 -13.66 -2.65
CA GLY A 367 22.90 -13.09 -1.46
C GLY A 367 22.73 -11.56 -1.51
N ILE A 368 23.79 -10.81 -1.85
CA ILE A 368 23.74 -9.33 -1.96
C ILE A 368 22.82 -8.92 -3.12
N SER A 369 22.92 -9.59 -4.27
CA SER A 369 22.05 -9.32 -5.42
C SER A 369 20.58 -9.60 -5.06
N GLY A 370 20.31 -10.71 -4.38
CA GLY A 370 18.98 -11.08 -3.93
C GLY A 370 18.39 -10.08 -2.92
N LEU A 371 19.22 -9.59 -1.99
CA LEU A 371 18.82 -8.53 -1.06
C LEU A 371 18.53 -7.22 -1.79
N ALA A 372 19.40 -6.81 -2.72
CA ALA A 372 19.20 -5.61 -3.52
C ALA A 372 17.93 -5.68 -4.38
N LEU A 373 17.66 -6.84 -5.00
CA LEU A 373 16.44 -7.09 -5.76
C LEU A 373 15.20 -7.03 -4.84
N SER A 374 15.26 -7.65 -3.67
CA SER A 374 14.13 -7.67 -2.72
C SER A 374 13.82 -6.27 -2.19
N LEU A 375 14.84 -5.54 -1.69
CA LEU A 375 14.67 -4.18 -1.17
C LEU A 375 14.29 -3.20 -2.29
N GLY A 376 14.93 -3.32 -3.46
CA GLY A 376 14.60 -2.53 -4.65
C GLY A 376 13.15 -2.73 -5.07
N ALA A 377 12.67 -3.98 -5.10
CA ALA A 377 11.27 -4.30 -5.40
C ALA A 377 10.29 -3.70 -4.38
N LEU A 378 10.61 -3.72 -3.09
CA LEU A 378 9.76 -3.11 -2.05
C LEU A 378 9.70 -1.57 -2.17
N VAL A 379 10.82 -0.93 -2.50
CA VAL A 379 10.85 0.52 -2.77
C VAL A 379 10.08 0.84 -4.05
N MET A 380 10.30 0.08 -5.13
CA MET A 380 9.57 0.24 -6.39
C MET A 380 8.08 0.01 -6.19
N ALA A 381 7.65 -1.00 -5.43
CA ALA A 381 6.24 -1.24 -5.18
C ALA A 381 5.55 -0.09 -4.44
N SER A 382 6.32 0.78 -3.79
CA SER A 382 5.77 1.90 -3.07
C SER A 382 5.25 3.03 -3.96
N ARG A 383 5.63 3.03 -5.25
CA ARG A 383 5.26 4.07 -6.24
C ARG A 383 5.24 3.52 -7.66
N ARG A 384 4.41 4.07 -8.55
CA ARG A 384 4.50 3.72 -9.98
C ARG A 384 5.88 4.14 -10.49
N PHE A 385 6.73 3.16 -10.83
CA PHE A 385 8.15 3.41 -11.12
C PHE A 385 8.28 4.28 -12.39
N ALA A 386 8.77 5.50 -12.18
CA ALA A 386 9.26 6.41 -13.20
C ALA A 386 10.56 7.01 -12.66
N LEU A 387 11.60 7.08 -13.50
CA LEU A 387 12.87 7.69 -13.10
C LEU A 387 12.60 9.13 -12.63
N PRO A 388 13.05 9.52 -11.43
CA PRO A 388 12.80 10.86 -10.93
C PRO A 388 13.43 11.90 -11.85
N GLU A 389 12.62 12.72 -12.49
CA GLU A 389 13.11 13.81 -13.36
C GLU A 389 13.29 15.12 -12.58
N ASN A 390 12.53 15.27 -11.48
CA ASN A 390 12.48 16.49 -10.67
C ASN A 390 12.72 16.18 -9.20
N GLU A 391 13.19 17.16 -8.43
CA GLU A 391 13.55 16.99 -7.01
C GLU A 391 12.40 16.60 -6.10
N ILE A 392 11.16 17.02 -6.38
CA ILE A 392 9.99 16.53 -5.63
C ILE A 392 9.87 15.00 -5.75
N GLN A 393 10.15 14.47 -6.93
CA GLN A 393 10.11 13.03 -7.16
C GLN A 393 11.27 12.34 -6.44
N TRP A 394 12.39 13.05 -6.24
CA TRP A 394 13.52 12.61 -5.42
C TRP A 394 13.22 12.64 -3.92
N THR A 395 12.57 13.67 -3.38
CA THR A 395 12.16 13.74 -1.95
C THR A 395 11.09 12.71 -1.63
N SER A 396 10.15 12.48 -2.56
CA SER A 396 9.16 11.41 -2.46
C SER A 396 9.85 10.04 -2.48
N LEU A 397 10.79 9.82 -3.41
CA LEU A 397 11.61 8.60 -3.45
C LEU A 397 12.38 8.38 -2.15
N ALA A 398 12.96 9.44 -1.59
CA ALA A 398 13.70 9.37 -0.34
C ALA A 398 12.78 8.97 0.83
N THR A 399 11.52 9.40 0.83
CA THR A 399 10.53 9.04 1.86
C THR A 399 10.12 7.56 1.75
N ASP A 400 9.87 7.07 0.54
CA ASP A 400 9.60 5.65 0.29
C ASP A 400 10.79 4.77 0.68
N MET A 401 11.99 5.19 0.26
CA MET A 401 13.24 4.53 0.62
C MET A 401 13.44 4.53 2.13
N MET A 402 13.19 5.63 2.82
CA MET A 402 13.29 5.73 4.27
C MET A 402 12.31 4.77 4.97
N THR A 403 11.10 4.59 4.45
CA THR A 403 10.13 3.65 5.01
C THR A 403 10.62 2.20 4.90
N VAL A 404 11.08 1.78 3.72
CA VAL A 404 11.59 0.42 3.49
C VAL A 404 12.90 0.18 4.25
N MET A 405 13.85 1.12 4.17
CA MET A 405 15.13 1.04 4.90
C MET A 405 14.92 1.11 6.42
N GLY A 406 13.97 1.91 6.88
CA GLY A 406 13.57 1.97 8.28
C GLY A 406 13.01 0.64 8.78
N ALA A 407 12.11 0.02 8.00
CA ALA A 407 11.57 -1.30 8.33
C ALA A 407 12.68 -2.36 8.34
N PHE A 408 13.60 -2.31 7.38
CA PHE A 408 14.75 -3.20 7.32
C PHE A 408 15.72 -3.00 8.50
N LEU A 409 16.01 -1.76 8.90
CA LEU A 409 16.83 -1.46 10.07
C LEU A 409 16.15 -1.94 11.35
N GLY A 410 14.84 -1.69 11.49
CA GLY A 410 14.03 -2.22 12.59
C GLY A 410 14.10 -3.76 12.65
N PHE A 411 14.04 -4.41 11.50
CA PHE A 411 14.22 -5.86 11.38
C PHE A 411 15.61 -6.31 11.87
N LEU A 412 16.69 -5.62 11.49
CA LEU A 412 18.03 -5.94 11.98
C LEU A 412 18.15 -5.78 13.50
N VAL A 413 17.52 -4.75 14.07
CA VAL A 413 17.45 -4.57 15.53
C VAL A 413 16.68 -5.72 16.19
N CYS A 414 15.51 -6.07 15.66
CA CYS A 414 14.74 -7.22 16.13
C CYS A 414 15.54 -8.52 16.05
N LEU A 415 16.28 -8.74 14.97
CA LEU A 415 17.17 -9.90 14.83
C LEU A 415 18.29 -9.91 15.88
N ALA A 416 18.96 -8.79 16.11
CA ALA A 416 20.03 -8.70 17.10
C ALA A 416 19.50 -8.97 18.52
N VAL A 417 18.33 -8.43 18.84
CA VAL A 417 17.62 -8.69 20.10
C VAL A 417 17.23 -10.18 20.20
N MET A 418 16.63 -10.74 19.16
CA MET A 418 16.24 -12.15 19.13
C MET A 418 17.44 -13.08 19.30
N ALA A 419 18.56 -12.82 18.62
CA ALA A 419 19.80 -13.58 18.77
C ALA A 419 20.34 -13.54 20.20
N LYS A 420 20.21 -12.40 20.89
CA LYS A 420 20.62 -12.24 22.28
C LYS A 420 19.73 -13.01 23.27
N TYR A 421 18.42 -13.06 23.02
CA TYR A 421 17.44 -13.68 23.93
C TYR A 421 16.92 -15.05 23.46
N LEU A 422 17.52 -15.62 22.40
CA LEU A 422 17.07 -16.86 21.76
C LEU A 422 16.99 -18.04 22.73
N GLY A 423 17.91 -18.09 23.69
CA GLY A 423 18.00 -19.12 24.73
C GLY A 423 16.94 -19.02 25.83
N ASP A 424 16.23 -17.90 25.92
CA ASP A 424 15.21 -17.60 26.94
C ASP A 424 13.78 -17.68 26.40
N ILE A 425 13.59 -17.72 25.07
CA ILE A 425 12.28 -17.78 24.44
C ILE A 425 11.74 -19.22 24.45
N PRO A 426 10.53 -19.48 25.00
CA PRO A 426 9.92 -20.81 25.00
C PRO A 426 9.74 -21.33 23.56
N GLY A 427 10.34 -22.48 23.26
CA GLY A 427 10.30 -23.11 21.93
C GLY A 427 11.60 -22.98 21.12
N LEU A 428 12.26 -21.81 21.16
CA LEU A 428 13.54 -21.57 20.47
C LEU A 428 14.77 -21.93 21.32
N SER A 429 14.61 -22.12 22.63
CA SER A 429 15.68 -22.59 23.53
C SER A 429 16.27 -23.96 23.12
N ARG A 430 15.53 -24.76 22.34
CA ARG A 430 16.00 -26.04 21.75
C ARG A 430 17.01 -25.87 20.61
N LEU A 431 17.10 -24.67 20.02
CA LEU A 431 18.06 -24.33 18.96
C LEU A 431 19.42 -23.89 19.52
N THR A 432 19.46 -23.58 20.82
CA THR A 432 20.74 -23.40 21.54
C THR A 432 21.13 -24.73 22.16
N LEU A 433 22.23 -25.32 21.69
CA LEU A 433 22.87 -26.47 22.34
C LEU A 433 23.42 -26.02 23.69
N ARG A 434 22.57 -26.08 24.73
CA ARG A 434 23.07 -26.16 26.10
C ARG A 434 23.79 -27.51 26.19
N PRO A 435 25.08 -27.57 26.53
CA PRO A 435 25.76 -28.84 26.70
C PRO A 435 25.08 -29.59 27.84
N GLN A 436 24.23 -30.56 27.53
CA GLN A 436 23.65 -31.44 28.53
C GLN A 436 24.71 -32.45 28.91
N VAL A 437 25.49 -32.14 29.94
CA VAL A 437 26.29 -33.16 30.61
C VAL A 437 25.33 -33.95 31.50
N MET A 438 24.92 -35.13 31.03
CA MET A 438 24.29 -36.14 31.87
C MET A 438 25.32 -36.61 32.90
N VAL A 439 25.08 -36.33 34.18
CA VAL A 439 25.71 -37.06 35.29
C VAL A 439 24.64 -37.98 35.87
N ALA A 440 24.89 -39.28 35.84
CA ALA A 440 24.07 -40.26 36.51
C ALA A 440 24.12 -39.98 38.02
N ALA A 441 22.94 -39.80 38.63
CA ALA A 441 22.82 -39.54 40.06
C ALA A 441 22.87 -40.87 40.83
N ASP A 442 23.91 -41.07 41.63
CA ASP A 442 23.84 -41.89 42.83
C ASP A 442 23.94 -40.98 44.05
N GLY A 443 22.86 -40.92 44.84
CA GLY A 443 22.89 -40.54 46.24
C GLY A 443 23.07 -39.06 46.61
N GLY A 444 21.95 -38.39 46.90
CA GLY A 444 21.80 -37.50 48.07
C GLY A 444 22.72 -36.28 48.25
N ALA A 445 22.09 -35.09 48.18
CA ALA A 445 22.49 -33.79 48.73
C ALA A 445 23.16 -32.78 47.77
N SER A 446 22.39 -31.70 47.51
CA SER A 446 22.77 -30.36 47.05
C SER A 446 23.85 -30.25 45.96
N ALA A 447 23.39 -30.23 44.71
CA ALA A 447 24.14 -29.79 43.55
C ALA A 447 24.44 -28.28 43.64
N THR A 448 25.60 -27.92 44.17
CA THR A 448 26.21 -26.62 43.92
C THR A 448 26.76 -26.65 42.51
N LEU A 449 26.03 -26.07 41.56
CA LEU A 449 26.43 -25.92 40.16
C LEU A 449 27.69 -25.04 40.05
N VAL A 450 28.88 -25.64 40.16
CA VAL A 450 30.12 -24.99 39.75
C VAL A 450 30.39 -25.40 38.30
N SER A 451 29.85 -24.60 37.40
CA SER A 451 29.92 -24.79 35.96
C SER A 451 31.30 -24.39 35.43
N GLY A 452 32.14 -25.38 35.14
CA GLY A 452 33.38 -25.21 34.39
C GLY A 452 33.83 -26.56 33.80
N PRO A 453 34.38 -26.61 32.57
CA PRO A 453 34.95 -27.83 32.00
C PRO A 453 35.99 -28.46 32.95
N ALA A 454 36.04 -29.79 33.05
CA ALA A 454 36.90 -30.51 34.00
C ALA A 454 38.40 -30.12 33.92
N TRP A 455 38.90 -29.80 32.73
CA TRP A 455 40.27 -29.32 32.54
C TRP A 455 40.59 -27.98 33.22
N GLN A 456 39.59 -27.16 33.57
CA GLN A 456 39.83 -25.91 34.29
C GLN A 456 40.32 -26.16 35.72
N ARG A 457 39.89 -27.26 36.35
CA ARG A 457 40.20 -27.59 37.75
C ARG A 457 41.55 -28.27 37.96
N VAL A 458 42.14 -28.80 36.89
CA VAL A 458 43.44 -29.47 36.93
C VAL A 458 44.58 -28.44 36.84
N GLU A 459 45.55 -28.47 37.74
CA GLU A 459 46.71 -27.58 37.78
C GLU A 459 48.01 -28.30 37.35
N ILE A 460 49.04 -27.50 37.01
CA ILE A 460 50.36 -28.05 36.67
C ILE A 460 50.97 -28.61 37.96
N GLY A 461 51.35 -29.88 37.93
CA GLY A 461 51.87 -30.61 39.10
C GLY A 461 50.92 -31.69 39.62
N ASP A 462 49.63 -31.65 39.26
CA ASP A 462 48.64 -32.65 39.67
C ASP A 462 49.02 -34.03 39.13
N THR A 463 48.82 -35.06 39.96
CA THR A 463 48.96 -36.47 39.56
C THR A 463 47.60 -37.13 39.39
N GLY A 464 47.53 -38.05 38.43
CA GLY A 464 46.30 -38.78 38.11
C GLY A 464 46.61 -40.12 37.45
N ALA A 465 45.61 -40.99 37.35
CA ALA A 465 45.76 -42.31 36.75
C ALA A 465 45.20 -42.32 35.33
N ALA A 466 45.96 -42.84 34.37
CA ALA A 466 45.49 -43.02 33.00
C ALA A 466 44.28 -43.98 32.96
N MET A 467 43.13 -43.52 32.49
CA MET A 467 41.94 -44.37 32.32
C MET A 467 41.95 -45.14 31.00
N SER A 468 42.58 -44.56 29.99
CA SER A 468 42.74 -45.14 28.65
C SER A 468 44.23 -45.16 28.28
N PRO A 469 44.63 -45.96 27.28
CA PRO A 469 45.98 -45.86 26.75
C PRO A 469 46.17 -44.46 26.16
N LEU A 470 47.29 -43.79 26.45
CA LEU A 470 47.58 -42.45 25.95
C LEU A 470 48.54 -42.52 24.75
N ARG A 471 48.06 -42.21 23.53
CA ARG A 471 48.83 -42.30 22.25
C ARG A 471 48.44 -41.25 21.18
N PRO A 472 48.99 -40.03 21.19
CA PRO A 472 49.48 -39.34 22.39
C PRO A 472 48.30 -38.85 23.24
N SER A 473 47.06 -38.86 22.75
CA SER A 473 45.89 -38.46 23.52
C SER A 473 45.22 -39.63 24.24
N GLY A 474 44.52 -39.32 25.32
CA GLY A 474 43.62 -40.23 26.02
C GLY A 474 43.09 -39.58 27.29
N LYS A 475 42.45 -40.36 28.18
CA LYS A 475 41.81 -39.84 29.40
C LYS A 475 42.62 -40.16 30.64
N VAL A 476 42.76 -39.18 31.52
CA VAL A 476 43.35 -39.34 32.85
C VAL A 476 42.32 -38.89 33.89
N GLN A 477 42.25 -39.64 34.98
CA GLN A 477 41.46 -39.30 36.16
C GLN A 477 42.34 -38.50 37.13
N PHE A 478 42.00 -37.24 37.36
CA PHE A 478 42.60 -36.37 38.38
C PHE A 478 41.58 -36.14 39.50
N GLY A 479 41.73 -36.83 40.63
CA GLY A 479 40.70 -36.83 41.68
C GLY A 479 39.35 -37.34 41.16
N ASP A 480 38.31 -36.51 41.20
CA ASP A 480 36.97 -36.82 40.66
C ASP A 480 36.79 -36.40 39.18
N ASP A 481 37.80 -35.76 38.58
CA ASP A 481 37.72 -35.19 37.23
C ASP A 481 38.39 -36.07 36.17
N ALA A 482 37.61 -36.54 35.19
CA ALA A 482 38.12 -37.18 33.99
C ALA A 482 38.45 -36.12 32.92
N VAL A 483 39.73 -36.01 32.54
CA VAL A 483 40.22 -34.99 31.62
C VAL A 483 40.90 -35.63 30.41
N ASP A 484 40.60 -35.10 29.22
CA ASP A 484 41.33 -35.45 27.99
C ASP A 484 42.71 -34.79 28.02
N VAL A 485 43.75 -35.61 27.96
CA VAL A 485 45.15 -35.19 28.05
C VAL A 485 45.94 -35.63 26.83
N VAL A 486 47.13 -35.06 26.66
CA VAL A 486 48.11 -35.45 25.65
C VAL A 486 49.44 -35.77 26.32
N THR A 487 50.07 -36.89 26.00
CA THR A 487 51.40 -37.24 26.50
C THR A 487 52.49 -36.38 25.85
N GLU A 488 53.61 -36.17 26.53
CA GLU A 488 54.78 -35.48 25.97
C GLU A 488 55.53 -36.26 24.88
N GLY A 489 55.04 -37.45 24.50
CA GLY A 489 55.53 -38.23 23.36
C GLY A 489 55.60 -39.72 23.63
N ASP A 490 55.63 -40.12 24.90
CA ASP A 490 55.69 -41.52 25.30
C ASP A 490 54.30 -42.16 25.34
N TYR A 491 54.24 -43.44 24.95
CA TYR A 491 53.08 -44.26 25.21
C TYR A 491 52.92 -44.52 26.71
N ILE A 492 51.70 -44.33 27.23
CA ILE A 492 51.37 -44.61 28.63
C ILE A 492 50.21 -45.61 28.70
N ASP A 493 50.43 -46.72 29.40
CA ASP A 493 49.42 -47.77 29.62
C ASP A 493 48.32 -47.31 30.61
N PRO A 494 47.08 -47.81 30.47
CA PRO A 494 46.02 -47.60 31.45
C PRO A 494 46.45 -48.00 32.86
N GLY A 495 46.00 -47.26 33.86
CA GLY A 495 46.35 -47.43 35.27
C GLY A 495 47.70 -46.81 35.68
N THR A 496 48.50 -46.34 34.72
CA THR A 496 49.79 -45.69 35.02
C THR A 496 49.56 -44.29 35.59
N GLU A 497 50.30 -43.96 36.66
CA GLU A 497 50.28 -42.64 37.25
C GLU A 497 51.04 -41.63 36.37
N VAL A 498 50.41 -40.48 36.12
CA VAL A 498 50.95 -39.40 35.29
C VAL A 498 50.84 -38.07 36.03
N ARG A 499 51.74 -37.14 35.73
CA ARG A 499 51.74 -35.77 36.24
C ARG A 499 51.50 -34.78 35.13
N VAL A 500 50.72 -33.74 35.41
CA VAL A 500 50.54 -32.60 34.50
C VAL A 500 51.81 -31.78 34.43
N VAL A 501 52.40 -31.69 33.25
CA VAL A 501 53.65 -30.94 33.00
C VAL A 501 53.40 -29.61 32.29
N ASN A 502 52.27 -29.46 31.60
CA ASN A 502 51.91 -28.22 30.93
C ASN A 502 50.39 -28.12 30.74
N LYS A 503 49.84 -26.91 30.77
CA LYS A 503 48.43 -26.62 30.54
C LYS A 503 48.29 -25.38 29.64
N GLN A 504 47.70 -25.55 28.46
CA GLN A 504 47.38 -24.47 27.53
C GLN A 504 45.90 -24.55 27.14
N GLY A 505 45.05 -23.81 27.86
CA GLY A 505 43.59 -23.88 27.70
C GLY A 505 43.08 -25.31 27.96
N ALA A 506 42.32 -25.86 26.99
CA ALA A 506 41.79 -27.22 27.06
C ALA A 506 42.83 -28.33 26.78
N ARG A 507 44.06 -27.97 26.38
CA ARG A 507 45.13 -28.94 26.13
C ARG A 507 45.98 -29.11 27.38
N VAL A 508 45.77 -30.23 28.08
CA VAL A 508 46.55 -30.64 29.25
C VAL A 508 47.60 -31.67 28.81
N THR A 509 48.89 -31.36 29.03
CA THR A 509 49.99 -32.27 28.70
C THR A 509 50.46 -33.00 29.95
N VAL A 510 50.60 -34.32 29.86
CA VAL A 510 51.02 -35.18 30.97
C VAL A 510 52.29 -35.96 30.63
N ARG A 511 53.04 -36.32 31.67
CA ARG A 511 54.18 -37.24 31.59
C ARG A 511 54.01 -38.31 32.65
N LYS A 512 54.48 -39.54 32.38
CA LYS A 512 54.55 -40.61 33.39
C LYS A 512 55.37 -40.13 34.60
N VAL A 513 54.87 -40.41 35.81
CA VAL A 513 55.57 -40.12 37.08
C VAL A 513 56.81 -41.00 37.22
#